data_AF-A0A7X7Q4J0-F1
#
_entry.id   AF-A0A7X7Q4J0-F1
#
_cell.length_a   1.000
_cell.length_b   1.000
_cell.length_c   1.000
_cell.angle_alpha   90.00
_cell.angle_beta   90.00
_cell.angle_gamma   90.00
#
_symmetry.space_group_name_H-M   'P 1'
#
loop_
_entity.id
_entity.type
_entity.pdbx_description
1 polymer ?
#
loop_
_entity_poly.entity_id
_entity_poly.type
_entity_poly.pdbx_seq_one_letter_code
_entity_poly.pdbx_strand_id
1 'polypeptide(L)'
;MARFILTPRDMKFYDLFEEDTGNLLTAARSLVEMFEEGFPDREARAQLIKAYEERGDHITHEIIKRLHRSFVTPIDREDITTLAHTLDSVMDFTEAAAR
;
A
#
# COMPACT_ATOMS: atom_id res chain seq x y z
N MET A 1 16.68 -33.32 -7.59
CA MET A 1 17.77 -32.62 -6.88
C MET A 1 17.15 -31.45 -6.11
N ALA A 2 17.25 -31.44 -4.78
CA ALA A 2 16.74 -30.34 -3.98
C ALA A 2 17.61 -29.09 -4.19
N ARG A 3 17.01 -27.99 -4.64
CA ARG A 3 17.68 -26.70 -4.79
C ARG A 3 17.76 -26.06 -3.40
N PHE A 4 18.90 -26.23 -2.73
CA PHE A 4 19.17 -25.54 -1.47
C PHE A 4 19.38 -24.05 -1.77
N ILE A 5 18.38 -23.23 -1.49
CA ILE A 5 18.54 -21.78 -1.44
C ILE A 5 19.29 -21.48 -0.14
N LEU A 6 20.62 -21.29 -0.25
CA LEU A 6 21.52 -21.10 0.89
C LEU A 6 21.32 -19.78 1.65
N THR A 7 20.46 -18.89 1.14
CA THR A 7 20.15 -17.62 1.80
C THR A 7 18.64 -17.40 1.84
N PRO A 8 18.00 -17.50 3.03
CA PRO A 8 16.58 -17.22 3.15
C PRO A 8 16.31 -15.79 2.70
N ARG A 9 15.44 -15.64 1.70
CA ARG A 9 14.97 -14.34 1.24
C ARG A 9 13.85 -13.89 2.17
N ASP A 10 13.81 -12.59 2.42
CA ASP A 10 12.76 -12.03 3.25
C ASP A 10 11.43 -11.97 2.46
N MET A 11 10.59 -12.98 2.60
CA MET A 11 9.33 -13.06 1.85
C MET A 11 8.25 -12.08 2.35
N LYS A 12 8.49 -11.42 3.50
CA LYS A 12 7.52 -10.53 4.14
C LYS A 12 7.21 -9.27 3.35
N PHE A 13 8.06 -8.91 2.37
CA PHE A 13 7.73 -7.83 1.43
C PHE A 13 6.44 -8.12 0.65
N TYR A 14 6.19 -9.36 0.26
CA TYR A 14 4.96 -9.71 -0.45
C TYR A 14 3.73 -9.53 0.42
N ASP A 15 3.78 -9.98 1.68
CA ASP A 15 2.67 -9.74 2.63
C ASP A 15 2.39 -8.24 2.80
N LEU A 16 3.43 -7.41 2.87
CA LEU A 16 3.28 -5.96 3.00
C LEU A 16 2.66 -5.33 1.74
N PHE A 17 3.08 -5.76 0.55
CA PHE A 17 2.47 -5.29 -0.70
C PHE A 17 1.01 -5.75 -0.84
N GLU A 18 0.69 -6.98 -0.42
CA GLU A 18 -0.68 -7.49 -0.43
C GLU A 18 -1.57 -6.73 0.55
N GLU A 19 -1.03 -6.36 1.72
CA GLU A 19 -1.70 -5.49 2.69
C GLU A 19 -1.94 -4.08 2.13
N ASP A 20 -0.92 -3.46 1.54
CA ASP A 20 -1.00 -2.10 0.98
C ASP A 20 -1.98 -2.02 -0.19
N THR A 21 -1.90 -2.97 -1.12
CA THR A 21 -2.83 -3.05 -2.26
C THR A 21 -4.26 -3.34 -1.81
N GLY A 22 -4.46 -4.14 -0.76
CA GLY A 22 -5.78 -4.38 -0.16
C GLY A 22 -6.36 -3.11 0.49
N ASN A 23 -5.52 -2.34 1.17
CA ASN A 23 -5.87 -1.05 1.74
C ASN A 23 -6.26 -0.05 0.63
N LEU A 24 -5.45 0.07 -0.41
CA LEU A 24 -5.72 0.91 -1.59
C LEU A 24 -7.01 0.52 -2.31
N LEU A 25 -7.27 -0.77 -2.50
CA LEU A 25 -8.52 -1.24 -3.10
C LEU A 25 -9.74 -0.80 -2.28
N THR A 26 -9.63 -0.81 -0.96
CA THR A 26 -10.71 -0.38 -0.05
C THR A 26 -10.92 1.13 -0.10
N ALA A 27 -9.83 1.91 -0.16
CA ALA A 27 -9.89 3.36 -0.37
C ALA A 27 -10.53 3.71 -1.72
N ALA A 28 -10.10 3.07 -2.81
CA ALA A 28 -10.63 3.29 -4.15
C ALA A 28 -12.13 2.96 -4.26
N ARG A 29 -12.58 1.85 -3.66
CA ARG A 29 -14.02 1.53 -3.56
C ARG A 29 -14.77 2.60 -2.77
N SER A 30 -14.16 3.09 -1.70
CA SER A 30 -14.75 4.15 -0.90
C SER A 30 -14.90 5.47 -1.63
N LEU A 31 -13.95 5.79 -2.51
CA LEU A 31 -14.03 6.92 -3.40
C LEU A 31 -15.15 6.75 -4.44
N VAL A 32 -15.31 5.55 -5.03
CA VAL A 32 -16.41 5.28 -5.98
C VAL A 32 -17.77 5.50 -5.32
N GLU A 33 -18.00 4.92 -4.14
CA GLU A 33 -19.24 5.08 -3.38
C GLU A 33 -19.54 6.55 -3.02
N MET A 34 -18.51 7.38 -2.87
CA MET A 34 -18.68 8.82 -2.60
C MET A 34 -19.37 9.57 -3.75
N PHE A 35 -19.20 9.10 -4.99
CA PHE A 35 -19.77 9.70 -6.20
C PHE A 35 -21.14 9.13 -6.58
N GLU A 36 -21.63 8.09 -5.91
CA GLU A 36 -22.95 7.53 -6.15
C GLU A 36 -24.07 8.48 -5.68
N GLU A 37 -25.16 8.56 -6.46
CA GLU A 37 -26.27 9.47 -6.18
C GLU A 37 -26.97 9.12 -4.86
N GLY A 38 -27.30 10.15 -4.06
CA GLY A 38 -28.09 10.00 -2.84
C GLY A 38 -27.29 9.72 -1.56
N PHE A 39 -25.95 9.77 -1.59
CA PHE A 39 -25.14 9.56 -0.40
C PHE A 39 -25.06 10.81 0.50
N PRO A 40 -25.56 10.76 1.75
CA PRO A 40 -25.76 11.96 2.55
C PRO A 40 -24.51 12.48 3.28
N ASP A 41 -23.40 11.75 3.29
CA ASP A 41 -22.23 12.11 4.10
C ASP A 41 -20.89 11.94 3.37
N ARG A 42 -20.60 12.90 2.48
CA ARG A 42 -19.32 13.00 1.76
C ARG A 42 -18.14 13.28 2.69
N GLU A 43 -18.36 14.07 3.74
CA GLU A 43 -17.32 14.46 4.70
C GLU A 43 -16.83 13.24 5.50
N ALA A 44 -17.75 12.44 6.05
CA ALA A 44 -17.36 11.21 6.75
C ALA A 44 -16.62 10.23 5.82
N ARG A 45 -16.99 10.19 4.53
CA ARG A 45 -16.31 9.36 3.54
C ARG A 45 -14.89 9.86 3.24
N ALA A 46 -14.72 11.17 3.08
CA ALA A 46 -13.39 11.78 2.91
C ALA A 46 -12.48 11.49 4.11
N GLN A 47 -13.02 11.57 5.34
CA GLN A 47 -12.27 11.22 6.55
C GLN A 47 -11.90 9.74 6.60
N LEU A 48 -12.80 8.85 6.14
CA LEU A 48 -12.49 7.42 6.03
C LEU A 48 -11.39 7.15 5.00
N ILE A 49 -11.42 7.82 3.84
CA ILE A 49 -10.38 7.70 2.81
C ILE A 49 -9.04 8.21 3.33
N LYS A 50 -9.03 9.32 4.07
CA LYS A 50 -7.84 9.81 4.76
C LYS A 50 -7.27 8.79 5.75
N ALA A 51 -8.12 8.11 6.52
CA ALA A 51 -7.65 7.06 7.41
C ALA A 51 -7.00 5.88 6.66
N TYR A 52 -7.45 5.57 5.44
CA TYR A 52 -6.79 4.58 4.59
C TYR A 52 -5.46 5.10 4.03
N GLU A 53 -5.34 6.39 3.72
CA GLU A 53 -4.07 7.00 3.33
C GLU A 53 -3.05 6.93 4.46
N GLU A 54 -3.40 7.35 5.68
CA GLU A 54 -2.53 7.24 6.85
C GLU A 54 -2.10 5.78 7.09
N ARG A 55 -3.01 4.81 6.85
CA ARG A 55 -2.68 3.39 6.92
C ARG A 55 -1.67 2.97 5.85
N GLY A 56 -1.83 3.44 4.61
CA GLY A 56 -0.94 3.19 3.48
C GLY A 56 0.47 3.71 3.74
N ASP A 57 0.58 4.96 4.18
CA ASP A 57 1.83 5.60 4.64
C ASP A 57 2.59 4.75 5.64
N HIS A 58 1.87 4.19 6.63
CA HIS A 58 2.45 3.29 7.61
C HIS A 58 3.00 2.00 6.98
N ILE A 59 2.34 1.44 5.96
CA ILE A 59 2.82 0.24 5.25
C ILE A 59 4.04 0.59 4.40
N THR A 60 3.99 1.67 3.63
CA THR A 60 5.12 2.21 2.86
C THR A 60 6.34 2.38 3.77
N HIS A 61 6.18 3.01 4.93
CA HIS A 61 7.25 3.19 5.90
C HIS A 61 7.85 1.86 6.38
N GLU A 62 7.01 0.87 6.69
CA GLU A 62 7.48 -0.45 7.13
C GLU A 62 8.19 -1.21 6.00
N ILE A 63 7.75 -1.10 4.74
CA ILE A 63 8.45 -1.65 3.57
C ILE A 63 9.86 -1.05 3.47
N ILE A 64 10.00 0.28 3.50
CA ILE A 64 11.29 0.96 3.37
C ILE A 64 12.21 0.65 4.55
N LYS A 65 11.68 0.66 5.78
CA LYS A 65 12.42 0.30 6.99
C LYS A 65 12.91 -1.15 6.96
N ARG A 66 12.08 -2.07 6.46
CA ARG A 66 12.46 -3.46 6.26
C ARG A 66 13.51 -3.63 5.18
N LEU A 67 13.40 -2.88 4.08
CA LEU A 67 14.39 -2.85 3.01
C LEU A 67 15.76 -2.43 3.54
N HIS A 68 15.84 -1.42 4.40
CA HIS A 68 17.09 -1.00 5.04
C HIS A 68 17.71 -2.05 5.97
N ARG A 69 16.90 -2.96 6.54
CA ARG A 69 17.35 -4.02 7.46
C ARG A 69 17.56 -5.38 6.79
N SER A 70 17.12 -5.53 5.54
CA SER A 70 17.18 -6.78 4.78
C SER A 70 18.46 -6.85 3.96
N PHE A 71 19.29 -7.86 4.23
CA PHE A 71 20.51 -8.13 3.45
C PHE A 71 20.21 -8.83 2.12
N VAL A 72 19.20 -9.71 2.09
CA VAL A 72 18.73 -10.40 0.87
C VAL A 72 17.24 -10.13 0.69
N THR A 73 16.89 -9.54 -0.46
CA THR A 73 15.51 -9.25 -0.84
C THR A 73 14.94 -10.33 -1.78
N PRO A 74 13.61 -10.48 -1.84
CA PRO A 74 12.97 -11.48 -2.70
C PRO A 74 13.06 -11.14 -4.20
N ILE A 75 13.07 -9.84 -4.51
CA ILE A 75 13.27 -9.22 -5.83
C ILE A 75 14.27 -8.07 -5.72
N ASP A 76 14.52 -7.35 -6.81
CA ASP A 76 15.45 -6.22 -6.83
C ASP A 76 15.00 -5.10 -5.90
N ARG A 77 15.97 -4.47 -5.22
CA ARG A 77 15.71 -3.45 -4.19
C ARG A 77 15.06 -2.20 -4.78
N GLU A 78 15.45 -1.84 -6.00
CA GLU A 78 14.89 -0.72 -6.75
C GLU A 78 13.42 -0.97 -7.10
N ASP A 79 13.07 -2.20 -7.46
CA ASP A 79 11.68 -2.58 -7.73
C ASP A 79 10.82 -2.49 -6.46
N ILE A 80 11.34 -2.92 -5.30
CA ILE A 80 10.62 -2.80 -4.02
C ILE A 80 10.32 -1.34 -3.70
N THR A 81 11.32 -0.48 -3.80
CA THR A 81 11.18 0.96 -3.53
C THR A 81 10.23 1.62 -4.52
N THR A 82 10.37 1.31 -5.82
CA THR A 82 9.54 1.87 -6.88
C THR A 82 8.08 1.44 -6.72
N LEU A 83 7.84 0.17 -6.42
CA LEU A 83 6.49 -0.35 -6.20
C LEU A 83 5.83 0.31 -4.98
N ALA A 84 6.54 0.39 -3.84
CA ALA A 84 6.01 1.04 -2.64
C ALA A 84 5.64 2.51 -2.91
N HIS A 85 6.53 3.31 -3.50
CA HIS A 85 6.24 4.70 -3.84
C HIS A 85 5.13 4.88 -4.88
N THR A 86 4.97 3.93 -5.80
CA THR A 86 3.90 3.98 -6.79
C THR A 86 2.55 3.71 -6.14
N LEU A 87 2.46 2.75 -5.22
CA LEU A 87 1.23 2.47 -4.45
C LEU A 87 0.84 3.67 -3.58
N ASP A 88 1.81 4.24 -2.87
CA ASP A 88 1.72 5.48 -2.09
C ASP A 88 1.14 6.64 -2.92
N SER A 89 1.71 6.89 -4.10
CA SER A 89 1.23 7.95 -5.00
C SER A 89 -0.22 7.73 -5.44
N VAL A 90 -0.64 6.49 -5.69
CA VAL A 90 -2.03 6.20 -6.08
C VAL A 90 -2.98 6.36 -4.89
N MET A 91 -2.53 6.03 -3.68
CA MET A 91 -3.28 6.32 -2.46
C MET A 91 -3.46 7.82 -2.26
N ASP A 92 -2.39 8.60 -2.40
CA ASP A 92 -2.43 10.07 -2.31
C ASP A 92 -3.39 10.68 -3.34
N PHE A 93 -3.37 10.20 -4.58
CA PHE A 93 -4.31 10.66 -5.60
C PHE A 93 -5.76 10.28 -5.26
N THR A 94 -5.98 9.14 -4.62
CA THR A 94 -7.30 8.70 -4.16
C THR A 94 -7.81 9.61 -3.03
N GLU A 95 -6.95 9.94 -2.07
CA GLU A 95 -7.23 10.86 -0.96
C GLU A 95 -7.47 12.28 -1.44
N ALA A 96 -6.62 12.77 -2.34
CA ALA A 96 -6.77 14.09 -2.96
C ALA A 96 -8.06 14.23 -3.77
N ALA A 97 -8.54 13.17 -4.42
CA ALA A 97 -9.81 13.17 -5.14
C ALA A 97 -11.05 13.16 -4.22
N ALA A 98 -10.87 12.75 -2.96
CA ALA A 98 -11.94 12.72 -1.96
C ALA A 98 -12.10 14.05 -1.20
N ARG A 99 -11.10 14.95 -1.26
CA ARG A 99 -11.13 16.29 -0.67
C ARG A 99 -11.96 17.26 -1.53
#